data_AF-A0AAW6AZ87-F1
#
_entry.id   AF-A0AAW6AZ87-F1
#
_cell.length_a   1.000
_cell.length_b   1.000
_cell.length_c   1.000
_cell.angle_alpha   90.00
_cell.angle_beta   90.00
_cell.angle_gamma   90.00
#
_symmetry.space_group_name_H-M   'P 1'
#
loop_
_entity.id
_entity.type
_entity.pdbx_description
1 polymer ?
#
loop_
_entity_poly.entity_id
_entity_poly.type
_entity_poly.pdbx_seq_one_letter_code
_entity_poly.pdbx_strand_id
1 'polypeptide(L)'
;MNKLPRKQLVLKAVLLLRTVNRYSSKETQLKMMDKYYSTEQLEDYVEHFNDPQPVYEEPDYVMDDSGSEYYTHYSPSNPWDAPGMSIHDFI
;
A
#
# COMPACT_ATOMS: atom_id res chain seq x y z
N MET A 1 -11.30 -12.24 -18.65
CA MET A 1 -10.91 -10.83 -18.88
C MET A 1 -10.74 -10.61 -20.37
N ASN A 2 -11.37 -9.57 -20.93
CA ASN A 2 -11.10 -9.20 -22.33
C ASN A 2 -9.67 -8.67 -22.40
N LYS A 3 -8.82 -9.30 -23.23
CA LYS A 3 -7.42 -8.85 -23.39
C LYS A 3 -7.40 -7.44 -23.94
N LEU A 4 -6.69 -6.54 -23.26
CA LEU A 4 -6.57 -5.15 -23.67
C LEU A 4 -5.70 -5.04 -24.93
N PRO A 5 -6.03 -4.16 -25.89
CA PRO A 5 -5.13 -3.83 -27.00
C PRO A 5 -3.75 -3.39 -26.50
N ARG A 6 -2.67 -3.81 -27.19
CA ARG A 6 -1.27 -3.51 -26.79
C ARG A 6 -1.03 -2.02 -26.47
N LYS A 7 -1.56 -1.11 -27.29
CA LYS A 7 -1.43 0.34 -27.06
C LYS A 7 -2.03 0.77 -25.70
N GLN A 8 -3.12 0.15 -25.28
CA GLN A 8 -3.74 0.43 -23.98
C GLN A 8 -2.92 -0.14 -22.82
N LEU A 9 -2.32 -1.33 -22.98
CA LEU A 9 -1.41 -1.92 -21.98
C LEU A 9 -0.19 -1.03 -21.73
N VAL A 10 0.47 -0.60 -22.82
CA VAL A 10 1.62 0.32 -22.74
C VAL A 10 1.23 1.63 -22.04
N LEU A 11 0.05 2.18 -22.37
CA LEU A 11 -0.43 3.41 -21.73
C LEU A 11 -0.68 3.21 -20.24
N LYS A 12 -1.35 2.12 -19.84
CA LYS A 12 -1.59 1.80 -18.43
C LYS A 12 -0.27 1.61 -17.68
N ALA A 13 0.67 0.85 -18.22
CA ALA A 13 1.97 0.63 -17.60
C ALA A 13 2.75 1.94 -17.39
N VAL A 14 2.74 2.85 -18.39
CA VAL A 14 3.37 4.17 -18.22
C VAL A 14 2.66 5.03 -17.18
N LEU A 15 1.33 5.00 -17.11
CA LEU A 15 0.59 5.74 -16.08
C LEU A 15 0.94 5.25 -14.68
N LEU A 16 1.01 3.92 -14.48
CA LEU A 16 1.44 3.29 -13.23
C LEU A 16 2.90 3.63 -12.91
N LEU A 17 3.82 3.52 -13.88
CA LEU A 17 5.22 3.89 -13.67
C LEU A 17 5.37 5.35 -13.21
N ARG A 18 4.55 6.27 -13.72
CA ARG A 18 4.63 7.70 -13.41
C ARG A 18 4.08 8.08 -12.03
N THR A 19 3.38 7.18 -11.34
CA THR A 19 3.02 7.39 -9.93
C THR A 19 4.27 7.31 -9.05
N VAL A 20 5.21 6.43 -9.39
CA VAL A 20 6.44 6.18 -8.62
C VAL A 20 7.70 6.82 -9.23
N ASN A 21 7.78 7.01 -10.55
CA ASN A 21 8.96 7.47 -11.26
C ASN A 21 8.65 8.54 -12.33
N ARG A 22 9.10 9.78 -12.06
CA ARG A 22 8.93 10.95 -12.96
C ARG A 22 10.23 11.46 -13.56
N TYR A 23 11.33 10.70 -13.50
CA TYR A 23 12.66 11.15 -13.93
C TYR A 23 12.85 11.19 -15.45
N SER A 24 11.89 10.70 -16.25
CA SER A 24 11.94 10.70 -17.72
C SER A 24 10.66 11.26 -18.35
N SER A 25 10.77 11.72 -19.60
CA SER A 25 9.61 12.20 -20.34
C SER A 25 8.63 11.07 -20.65
N LYS A 26 7.33 11.40 -20.74
CA LYS A 26 6.27 10.45 -21.07
C LYS A 26 6.54 9.72 -22.39
N GLU A 27 7.03 10.44 -23.38
CA GLU A 27 7.31 9.89 -24.72
C GLU A 27 8.44 8.87 -24.70
N THR A 28 9.50 9.13 -23.92
CA THR A 28 10.59 8.17 -23.72
C THR A 28 10.08 6.92 -23.00
N GLN A 29 9.26 7.09 -21.96
CA GLN A 29 8.64 5.97 -21.24
C GLN A 29 7.74 5.13 -22.15
N LEU A 30 6.93 5.75 -23.01
CA LEU A 30 6.10 5.06 -24.00
C LEU A 30 6.96 4.25 -24.99
N LYS A 31 8.04 4.85 -25.53
CA LYS A 31 8.96 4.16 -26.44
C LYS A 31 9.66 2.98 -25.76
N MET A 32 10.07 3.14 -24.49
CA MET A 32 10.73 2.08 -23.74
C MET A 32 9.77 0.91 -23.45
N MET A 33 8.56 1.21 -22.98
CA MET A 33 7.55 0.20 -22.68
C MET A 33 7.11 -0.55 -23.94
N ASP A 34 6.96 0.13 -25.07
CA ASP A 34 6.58 -0.54 -26.32
C ASP A 34 7.73 -1.36 -26.94
N LYS A 35 8.99 -0.95 -26.76
CA LYS A 35 10.17 -1.61 -27.35
C LYS A 35 10.69 -2.80 -26.54
N TYR A 36 10.73 -2.68 -25.22
CA TYR A 36 11.46 -3.61 -24.37
C TYR A 36 10.57 -4.60 -23.61
N TYR A 37 9.26 -4.35 -23.54
CA TYR A 37 8.34 -5.21 -22.79
C TYR A 37 7.41 -6.00 -23.74
N SER A 38 7.31 -7.29 -23.48
CA SER A 38 6.33 -8.17 -24.13
C SER A 38 4.92 -7.82 -23.66
N THR A 39 3.91 -8.27 -24.41
CA THR A 39 2.51 -8.07 -24.00
C THR A 39 2.22 -8.75 -22.66
N GLU A 40 2.74 -9.97 -22.46
CA GLU A 40 2.58 -10.74 -21.20
C GLU A 40 3.19 -9.99 -20.01
N GLN A 41 4.40 -9.45 -20.17
CA GLN A 41 5.04 -8.66 -19.12
C GLN A 41 4.26 -7.39 -18.76
N LEU A 42 3.61 -6.76 -19.74
CA LEU A 42 2.77 -5.59 -19.50
C LEU A 42 1.44 -5.98 -18.82
N GLU A 43 0.89 -7.16 -19.13
CA GLU A 43 -0.29 -7.71 -18.45
C GLU A 43 0.03 -8.00 -16.98
N ASP A 44 1.10 -8.73 -16.70
CA ASP A 44 1.58 -9.03 -15.34
C ASP A 44 1.87 -7.76 -14.54
N TYR A 45 2.53 -6.78 -15.16
CA TYR A 45 2.81 -5.50 -14.52
C TYR A 45 1.54 -4.76 -14.13
N VAL A 46 0.52 -4.77 -15.00
CA VAL A 46 -0.76 -4.11 -14.69
C VAL A 46 -1.54 -4.88 -13.62
N GLU A 47 -1.48 -6.22 -13.63
CA GLU A 47 -2.13 -7.07 -12.61
C GLU A 47 -1.52 -6.84 -11.23
N HIS A 48 -0.20 -6.83 -11.11
CA HIS A 48 0.51 -6.61 -9.84
C HIS A 48 0.11 -5.30 -9.14
N PHE A 49 -0.19 -4.24 -9.88
CA PHE A 49 -0.64 -2.96 -9.30
C PHE A 49 -2.12 -2.95 -8.93
N ASN A 50 -2.93 -3.86 -9.46
CA ASN A 50 -4.33 -4.02 -9.07
C ASN A 50 -4.50 -5.02 -7.92
N ASP A 51 -3.47 -5.79 -7.58
CA ASP A 51 -3.50 -6.62 -6.39
C ASP A 51 -3.67 -5.74 -5.15
N PRO A 52 -4.66 -6.06 -4.29
CA PRO A 52 -4.81 -5.35 -3.03
C PRO A 52 -3.51 -5.52 -2.24
N GLN A 53 -2.80 -4.41 -2.03
CA GLN A 53 -1.66 -4.39 -1.13
C GLN A 53 -2.15 -4.93 0.22
N PRO A 54 -1.41 -5.83 0.88
CA PRO A 54 -1.74 -6.20 2.24
C PRO A 54 -1.80 -4.92 3.07
N VAL A 55 -2.95 -4.67 3.70
CA VAL A 55 -3.08 -3.59 4.67
C VAL A 55 -2.13 -3.96 5.80
N TYR A 56 -0.96 -3.32 5.84
CA TYR A 56 -0.14 -3.32 7.03
C TYR A 56 -0.92 -2.52 8.06
N GLU A 57 -1.58 -3.20 8.99
CA GLU A 57 -2.03 -2.59 10.24
C GLU A 57 -0.76 -2.09 10.93
N GLU A 58 -0.55 -0.78 10.89
CA GLU A 58 0.52 -0.13 11.65
C GLU A 58 0.24 -0.42 13.13
N PRO A 59 1.16 -1.08 13.87
CA PRO A 59 0.92 -1.31 15.29
C PRO A 59 0.80 0.05 15.99
N ASP A 60 -0.21 0.21 16.84
CA ASP A 60 -0.37 1.42 17.66
C ASP A 60 0.74 1.50 18.71
N TYR A 61 1.90 2.03 18.31
CA TYR A 61 3.03 2.29 19.21
C TYR A 61 2.75 3.56 20.02
N VAL A 62 2.55 3.39 21.33
CA VAL A 62 2.51 4.51 22.27
C VAL A 62 3.91 4.69 22.86
N MET A 63 4.55 5.82 22.56
CA MET A 63 5.83 6.19 23.16
C MET A 63 5.60 6.76 24.57
N ASP A 64 6.26 6.20 25.56
CA ASP A 64 6.34 6.77 26.91
C ASP A 64 7.43 7.86 26.98
N ASP A 65 7.32 8.78 27.93
CA ASP A 65 8.23 9.91 28.18
C ASP A 65 9.68 9.47 28.50
N SER A 66 9.91 8.19 28.79
CA SER A 66 11.21 7.54 28.99
C SER A 66 11.82 6.93 27.71
N GLY A 67 11.09 6.92 26.59
CA GLY A 67 11.55 6.43 25.30
C GLY A 67 11.53 4.90 25.15
N SER A 68 10.74 4.19 25.95
CA SER A 68 10.59 2.73 25.85
C SER A 68 9.36 2.34 25.01
N GLU A 69 9.55 1.47 24.02
CA GLU A 69 8.47 0.92 23.18
C GLU A 69 7.85 -0.31 23.87
N TYR A 70 6.55 -0.29 24.14
CA TYR A 70 5.83 -1.46 24.68
C TYR A 70 4.58 -1.79 23.86
N TYR A 71 4.36 -3.09 23.66
CA TYR A 71 3.09 -3.63 23.16
C TYR A 71 1.99 -3.39 24.20
N THR A 72 0.86 -2.81 23.79
CA THR A 72 -0.37 -2.69 24.59
C THR A 72 -1.06 -4.05 24.75
N HIS A 73 -0.35 -5.02 25.31
CA HIS A 73 -0.98 -6.21 25.85
C HIS A 73 -1.50 -5.87 27.25
N TYR A 74 -2.84 -5.82 27.37
CA TYR A 74 -3.62 -5.91 28.60
C TYR A 74 -2.77 -6.22 29.84
N SER A 75 -2.22 -5.18 30.46
CA SER A 75 -1.40 -5.35 31.64
C SER A 75 -2.31 -5.49 32.86
N PRO A 76 -2.13 -6.53 33.70
CA PRO A 76 -2.91 -6.69 34.95
C PRO A 76 -2.85 -5.48 35.89
N SER A 77 -1.89 -4.59 35.65
CA SER A 77 -1.64 -3.35 36.38
C SER A 77 -2.51 -2.17 35.95
N ASN A 78 -3.23 -2.25 34.81
CA ASN A 78 -4.11 -1.17 34.33
C ASN A 78 -5.59 -1.62 34.41
N PRO A 79 -6.29 -1.36 35.53
CA PRO A 79 -7.67 -1.81 35.74
C PRO A 79 -8.68 -1.12 34.81
N TRP A 80 -8.26 -0.06 34.11
CA TRP A 80 -9.11 0.76 33.23
C TRP A 80 -9.31 0.17 31.83
N ASP A 81 -8.56 -0.87 31.48
CA ASP A 81 -8.61 -1.46 30.14
C ASP A 81 -9.59 -2.65 30.05
N ALA A 82 -10.18 -3.10 31.16
CA ALA A 82 -11.04 -4.29 31.18
C ALA A 82 -12.18 -4.21 30.15
N PRO A 83 -12.36 -5.22 29.27
CA PRO A 83 -13.37 -5.18 28.23
C PRO A 83 -14.77 -5.12 28.87
N GLY A 84 -15.49 -4.03 28.62
CA GLY A 84 -16.85 -3.82 29.13
C GLY A 84 -17.00 -2.77 30.23
N MET A 85 -15.93 -2.07 30.66
CA MET A 85 -16.07 -0.88 31.51
C MET A 85 -16.00 0.40 30.67
N SER A 86 -17.05 1.21 30.72
CA SER A 86 -17.09 2.54 30.09
C SER A 86 -16.79 3.60 31.13
N ILE A 87 -15.99 4.63 30.79
CA ILE A 87 -15.76 5.80 31.65
C ILE A 87 -17.09 6.51 32.03
N HIS A 88 -18.14 6.34 31.22
CA HIS A 88 -19.47 6.86 31.52
C HIS A 88 -20.18 6.19 32.71
N ASP A 89 -19.71 5.05 33.21
CA ASP A 89 -20.30 4.41 34.39
C ASP A 89 -19.89 5.11 35.71
N PHE A 90 -19.00 6.11 35.66
CA PHE A 90 -18.44 6.79 36.84
C PHE A 90 -18.77 8.30 36.92
N ILE A 91 -19.65 8.84 36.06
CA ILE A 91 -20.04 10.27 36.05
C ILE A 91 -21.55 10.44 36.23
#